data_AF-A0A8T3TM97-F1
#
_entry.id   AF-A0A8T3TM97-F1
#
_cell.length_a   1.000
_cell.length_b   1.000
_cell.length_c   1.000
_cell.angle_alpha   90.00
_cell.angle_beta   90.00
_cell.angle_gamma   90.00
#
_symmetry.space_group_name_H-M   'P 1'
#
loop_
_entity.id
_entity.type
_entity.pdbx_description
1 polymer ?
#
loop_
_entity_poly.entity_id
_entity_poly.type
_entity_poly.pdbx_seq_one_letter_code
_entity_poly.pdbx_strand_id
1 'polypeptide(L)'
;VKLPELIDRAHRASRVTHRHVSPQVACALYVVLARDLLRGDPDRPRALDTALKRLRTFYSADEATGEQYRAVLDALEAWPARQGRGGAFDSFWSAWDAFATAESYADTVKRAIRYGNDTDTTAAIAGGLAGLYWALEGIPVEWLGGMRGGAVVRPLLERLLSFRG
;
A
#
# COMPACT_ATOMS: atom_id res chain seq x y z
N VAL A 1 2.77 -6.02 16.41
CA VAL A 1 1.72 -6.82 15.72
C VAL A 1 2.39 -7.96 14.95
N LYS A 2 1.94 -9.20 15.13
CA LYS A 2 2.49 -10.36 14.38
C LYS A 2 2.02 -10.32 12.92
N LEU A 3 2.75 -10.96 12.00
CA LEU A 3 2.40 -10.92 10.56
C LEU A 3 0.99 -11.49 10.25
N PRO A 4 0.58 -12.66 10.77
CA PRO A 4 -0.77 -13.19 10.55
C PRO A 4 -1.87 -12.22 10.98
N GLU A 5 -1.70 -11.61 12.15
CA GLU A 5 -2.66 -10.65 12.72
C GLU A 5 -2.74 -9.37 11.87
N LEU A 6 -1.62 -8.92 11.30
CA LEU A 6 -1.60 -7.76 10.42
C LEU A 6 -2.39 -8.02 9.13
N ILE A 7 -2.24 -9.22 8.54
CA ILE A 7 -2.95 -9.62 7.33
C ILE A 7 -4.46 -9.74 7.60
N ASP A 8 -4.86 -10.41 8.69
CA ASP A 8 -6.27 -10.52 9.09
C ASP A 8 -6.91 -9.13 9.29
N ARG A 9 -6.22 -8.22 9.99
CA ARG A 9 -6.70 -6.84 10.19
C ARG A 9 -6.88 -6.10 8.85
N ALA A 10 -5.98 -6.29 7.89
CA ALA A 10 -6.10 -5.67 6.57
C ALA A 10 -7.33 -6.20 5.80
N HIS A 11 -7.56 -7.52 5.82
CA HIS A 11 -8.77 -8.12 5.23
C HIS A 11 -10.04 -7.57 5.89
N ARG A 12 -10.09 -7.59 7.23
CA ARG A 12 -11.26 -7.12 7.99
C ARG A 12 -11.56 -5.65 7.76
N ALA A 13 -10.54 -4.80 7.69
CA ALA A 13 -10.71 -3.38 7.37
C ALA A 13 -11.32 -3.18 5.97
N SER A 14 -10.84 -3.91 4.97
CA SER A 14 -11.37 -3.86 3.61
C SER A 14 -12.84 -4.36 3.55
N ARG A 15 -13.16 -5.46 4.22
CA ARG A 15 -14.48 -6.11 4.21
C ARG A 15 -15.65 -5.24 4.69
N VAL A 16 -15.38 -4.19 5.46
CA VAL A 16 -16.43 -3.29 5.98
C VAL A 16 -17.20 -2.66 4.82
N THR A 17 -16.52 -2.28 3.75
CA THR A 17 -17.12 -1.62 2.57
C THR A 17 -16.88 -2.38 1.27
N HIS A 18 -15.86 -3.25 1.22
CA HIS A 18 -15.45 -4.00 0.04
C HIS A 18 -15.37 -5.50 0.35
N ARG A 19 -16.51 -6.19 0.27
CA ARG A 19 -16.62 -7.62 0.64
C ARG A 19 -15.92 -8.58 -0.31
N HIS A 20 -15.60 -8.16 -1.53
CA HIS A 20 -14.91 -9.00 -2.51
C HIS A 20 -13.47 -9.33 -2.06
N VAL A 21 -12.92 -10.47 -2.48
CA VAL A 21 -11.58 -10.93 -2.04
C VAL A 21 -10.46 -10.11 -2.68
N SER A 22 -10.62 -9.65 -3.92
CA SER A 22 -9.61 -8.80 -4.61
C SER A 22 -9.14 -7.59 -3.81
N PRO A 23 -10.02 -6.67 -3.33
CA PRO A 23 -9.58 -5.53 -2.54
C PRO A 23 -8.95 -5.95 -1.19
N GLN A 24 -9.40 -7.06 -0.60
CA GLN A 24 -8.79 -7.57 0.63
C GLN A 24 -7.34 -8.00 0.42
N VAL A 25 -7.06 -8.75 -0.64
CA VAL A 25 -5.70 -9.20 -0.99
C VAL A 25 -4.81 -8.01 -1.34
N ALA A 26 -5.30 -7.04 -2.11
CA ALA A 26 -4.55 -5.83 -2.44
C ALA A 26 -4.22 -4.99 -1.18
N CYS A 27 -5.18 -4.81 -0.26
CA CYS A 27 -4.94 -4.15 1.02
C CYS A 27 -3.92 -4.92 1.88
N ALA A 28 -4.02 -6.25 1.93
CA ALA A 28 -3.04 -7.07 2.65
C ALA A 28 -1.63 -6.91 2.08
N LEU A 29 -1.48 -6.91 0.75
CA LEU A 29 -0.20 -6.69 0.09
C LEU A 29 0.37 -5.32 0.43
N TYR A 30 -0.45 -4.26 0.30
CA TYR A 30 -0.04 -2.90 0.66
C TYR A 30 0.45 -2.81 2.11
N VAL A 31 -0.27 -3.40 3.07
CA VAL A 31 0.08 -3.31 4.50
C VAL A 31 1.33 -4.13 4.83
N VAL A 32 1.51 -5.32 4.24
CA VAL A 32 2.72 -6.12 4.44
C VAL A 32 3.94 -5.41 3.85
N LEU A 33 3.81 -4.87 2.64
CA LEU A 33 4.85 -4.07 2.00
C LEU A 33 5.18 -2.82 2.82
N ALA A 34 4.16 -2.08 3.27
CA ALA A 34 4.32 -0.89 4.10
C ALA A 34 5.09 -1.19 5.41
N ARG A 35 4.81 -2.33 6.03
CA ARG A 35 5.55 -2.78 7.22
C ARG A 35 7.03 -3.02 6.92
N ASP A 36 7.35 -3.62 5.78
CA ASP A 36 8.73 -3.97 5.42
C ASP A 36 9.50 -2.70 4.99
N LEU A 37 8.87 -1.77 4.25
CA LEU A 37 9.42 -0.44 3.97
C LEU A 37 9.70 0.36 5.25
N LEU A 38 8.77 0.34 6.22
CA LEU A 38 8.93 1.02 7.50
C LEU A 38 10.10 0.48 8.34
N ARG A 39 10.52 -0.76 8.09
CA ARG A 39 11.71 -1.36 8.73
C ARG A 39 13.02 -0.95 8.07
N GLY A 40 12.95 -0.10 7.05
CA GLY A 40 14.09 0.47 6.36
C GLY A 40 14.69 -0.44 5.29
N ASP A 41 13.91 -1.32 4.64
CA ASP A 41 14.41 -2.03 3.47
C ASP A 41 14.59 -1.06 2.28
N PRO A 42 15.83 -0.79 1.83
CA PRO A 42 16.07 0.17 0.75
C PRO A 42 15.76 -0.43 -0.65
N ASP A 43 15.65 -1.75 -0.77
CA ASP A 43 15.47 -2.44 -2.04
C ASP A 43 13.97 -2.66 -2.31
N ARG A 44 13.37 -1.74 -3.06
CA ARG A 44 11.92 -1.75 -3.32
C ARG A 44 11.49 -3.05 -4.02
N PRO A 45 12.08 -3.49 -5.15
CA PRO A 45 11.71 -4.77 -5.77
C PRO A 45 11.76 -5.95 -4.81
N ARG A 46 12.82 -6.06 -3.99
CA ARG A 46 12.93 -7.12 -2.98
C ARG A 46 11.84 -7.04 -1.91
N ALA A 47 11.49 -5.84 -1.46
CA ALA A 47 10.42 -5.64 -0.48
C ALA A 47 9.06 -6.13 -1.03
N LEU A 48 8.76 -5.87 -2.30
CA LEU A 48 7.55 -6.38 -2.95
C LEU A 48 7.57 -7.91 -3.08
N ASP A 49 8.65 -8.48 -3.60
CA ASP A 49 8.80 -9.94 -3.74
C ASP A 49 8.68 -10.64 -2.38
N THR A 50 9.27 -10.07 -1.33
CA THR A 50 9.16 -10.57 0.04
C THR A 50 7.72 -10.50 0.55
N ALA A 51 7.01 -9.40 0.30
CA ALA A 51 5.61 -9.25 0.69
C ALA A 51 4.69 -10.26 -0.01
N LEU A 52 4.88 -10.48 -1.31
CA LEU A 52 4.16 -11.50 -2.09
C LEU A 52 4.41 -12.90 -1.55
N LYS A 53 5.68 -13.27 -1.30
CA LYS A 53 6.06 -14.57 -0.71
C LYS A 53 5.43 -14.77 0.66
N ARG A 54 5.44 -13.76 1.52
CA ARG A 54 4.81 -13.79 2.85
C ARG A 54 3.31 -14.05 2.77
N LEU A 55 2.60 -13.37 1.86
CA LEU A 55 1.18 -13.61 1.65
C LEU A 55 0.91 -15.01 1.11
N ARG A 56 1.72 -15.48 0.15
CA ARG A 56 1.59 -16.83 -0.40
C ARG A 56 1.79 -17.88 0.70
N THR A 57 2.81 -17.75 1.55
CA THR A 57 2.98 -18.62 2.73
C THR A 57 1.78 -18.56 3.67
N PHE A 58 1.26 -17.36 3.95
CA PHE A 58 0.13 -17.20 4.85
C PHE A 58 -1.15 -17.85 4.31
N TYR A 59 -1.46 -17.68 3.02
CA TYR A 59 -2.64 -18.30 2.41
C TYR A 59 -2.49 -19.81 2.18
N SER A 60 -1.27 -20.35 2.16
CA SER A 60 -1.06 -21.80 2.12
C SER A 60 -1.22 -22.50 3.47
N ALA A 61 -1.38 -21.75 4.58
CA ALA A 61 -1.50 -22.34 5.92
C ALA A 61 -2.87 -22.98 6.18
N ASP A 62 -3.89 -22.61 5.41
CA ASP A 62 -5.25 -23.17 5.47
C ASP A 62 -5.69 -23.51 4.04
N GLU A 63 -5.76 -24.80 3.70
CA GLU A 63 -6.08 -25.25 2.34
C GLU A 63 -7.50 -24.85 1.91
N ALA A 64 -8.48 -24.97 2.81
CA ALA A 64 -9.90 -24.78 2.48
C ALA A 64 -10.22 -23.30 2.25
N THR A 65 -9.75 -22.42 3.13
CA THR A 65 -10.04 -20.99 3.03
C THR A 65 -9.03 -20.26 2.13
N GLY A 66 -7.79 -20.77 2.08
CA GLY A 66 -6.68 -20.10 1.43
C GLY A 66 -6.61 -20.26 -0.09
N GLU A 67 -7.28 -21.25 -0.68
CA GLU A 67 -7.31 -21.44 -2.14
C GLU A 67 -7.80 -20.18 -2.88
N GLN A 68 -8.93 -19.62 -2.45
CA GLN A 68 -9.49 -18.41 -3.08
C GLN A 68 -8.54 -17.21 -2.96
N TYR A 69 -7.90 -17.03 -1.79
CA TYR A 69 -6.94 -15.93 -1.60
C TYR A 69 -5.66 -16.11 -2.43
N ARG A 70 -5.18 -17.35 -2.59
CA ARG A 70 -4.04 -17.66 -3.47
C ARG A 70 -4.35 -17.35 -4.92
N ALA A 71 -5.49 -17.82 -5.43
CA ALA A 71 -5.90 -17.53 -6.81
C ALA A 71 -6.02 -16.01 -7.07
N VAL A 72 -6.55 -15.26 -6.11
CA VAL A 72 -6.64 -13.79 -6.20
C VAL A 72 -5.28 -13.12 -6.09
N LEU A 73 -4.35 -13.64 -5.26
CA LEU A 73 -2.98 -13.16 -5.18
C LEU A 73 -2.23 -13.37 -6.49
N ASP A 74 -2.38 -14.54 -7.11
CA ASP A 74 -1.77 -14.85 -8.40
C ASP A 74 -2.34 -13.94 -9.51
N ALA A 75 -3.65 -13.68 -9.50
CA ALA A 75 -4.28 -12.74 -10.41
C ALA A 75 -3.83 -11.28 -10.17
N LEU A 76 -3.60 -10.88 -8.92
CA LEU A 76 -3.01 -9.59 -8.59
C LEU A 76 -1.58 -9.54 -9.11
N GLU A 77 -0.74 -10.53 -8.84
CA GLU A 77 0.67 -10.58 -9.26
C GLU A 77 0.82 -10.49 -10.79
N ALA A 78 -0.04 -11.21 -11.53
CA ALA A 78 -0.05 -11.22 -12.99
C ALA A 78 -0.77 -10.01 -13.62
N TRP A 79 -1.29 -9.06 -12.83
CA TRP A 79 -2.08 -7.95 -13.34
C TRP A 79 -1.24 -7.04 -14.24
N PRO A 80 -1.59 -6.88 -15.54
CA PRO A 80 -0.73 -6.20 -16.51
C PRO A 80 -0.94 -4.69 -16.56
N ALA A 81 -2.11 -4.20 -16.12
CA ALA A 81 -2.47 -2.81 -16.31
C ALA A 81 -1.84 -1.89 -15.26
N ARG A 82 -1.44 -0.70 -15.73
CA ARG A 82 -0.93 0.45 -14.96
C ARG A 82 -1.61 1.70 -15.51
N GLN A 83 -2.91 1.87 -15.25
CA GLN A 83 -3.72 2.91 -15.92
C GLN A 83 -4.28 3.96 -14.95
N GLY A 84 -4.03 3.84 -13.66
CA GLY A 84 -4.60 4.72 -12.63
C GLY A 84 -6.13 4.65 -12.53
N ARG A 85 -6.78 3.56 -12.94
CA ARG A 85 -8.24 3.37 -12.85
C ARG A 85 -8.65 2.90 -11.45
N GLY A 86 -9.91 3.16 -11.07
CA GLY A 86 -10.46 2.94 -9.72
C GLY A 86 -10.79 1.49 -9.34
N GLY A 87 -9.90 0.54 -9.61
CA GLY A 87 -10.02 -0.84 -9.15
C GLY A 87 -8.79 -1.25 -8.33
N ALA A 88 -8.99 -1.97 -7.23
CA ALA A 88 -7.94 -2.25 -6.25
C ALA A 88 -6.61 -2.77 -6.84
N PHE A 89 -6.68 -3.60 -7.89
CA PHE A 89 -5.49 -4.13 -8.56
C PHE A 89 -4.77 -3.05 -9.37
N ASP A 90 -5.48 -2.33 -10.24
CA ASP A 90 -4.88 -1.27 -11.06
C ASP A 90 -4.40 -0.09 -10.21
N SER A 91 -5.14 0.28 -9.16
CA SER A 91 -4.73 1.34 -8.23
C SER A 91 -3.45 0.97 -7.47
N PHE A 92 -3.36 -0.26 -6.92
CA PHE A 92 -2.13 -0.73 -6.26
C PHE A 92 -0.95 -0.70 -7.22
N TRP A 93 -1.15 -1.24 -8.41
CA TRP A 93 -0.06 -1.43 -9.35
C TRP A 93 0.40 -0.15 -10.03
N SER A 94 -0.51 0.75 -10.39
CA SER A 94 -0.16 2.08 -10.90
C SER A 94 0.58 2.90 -9.84
N ALA A 95 0.17 2.78 -8.57
CA ALA A 95 0.87 3.41 -7.44
C ALA A 95 2.26 2.80 -7.20
N TRP A 96 2.37 1.48 -7.27
CA TRP A 96 3.66 0.78 -7.17
C TRP A 96 4.61 1.19 -8.28
N ASP A 97 4.14 1.22 -9.53
CA ASP A 97 4.97 1.62 -10.68
C ASP A 97 5.47 3.07 -10.54
N ALA A 98 4.59 3.98 -10.13
CA ALA A 98 4.94 5.37 -9.85
C ALA A 98 6.02 5.50 -8.76
N PHE A 99 6.00 4.63 -7.75
CA PHE A 99 6.93 4.65 -6.61
C PHE A 99 8.26 3.91 -6.89
N ALA A 100 8.19 2.72 -7.48
CA ALA A 100 9.31 1.76 -7.52
C ALA A 100 10.56 2.34 -8.19
N THR A 101 10.38 3.17 -9.21
CA THR A 101 11.46 3.79 -9.99
C THR A 101 11.61 5.29 -9.73
N ALA A 102 10.89 5.85 -8.78
CA ALA A 102 10.96 7.27 -8.47
C ALA A 102 12.21 7.64 -7.64
N GLU A 103 12.66 8.86 -7.85
CA GLU A 103 13.86 9.42 -7.21
C GLU A 103 13.54 10.24 -5.97
N SER A 104 12.28 10.64 -5.80
CA SER A 104 11.80 11.39 -4.63
C SER A 104 10.32 11.14 -4.35
N TYR A 105 9.86 11.58 -3.18
CA TYR A 105 8.43 11.63 -2.84
C TYR A 105 7.65 12.45 -3.87
N ALA A 106 8.12 13.65 -4.20
CA ALA A 106 7.46 14.55 -5.13
C ALA A 106 7.37 13.94 -6.55
N ASP A 107 8.43 13.26 -6.99
CA ASP A 107 8.45 12.54 -8.25
C ASP A 107 7.44 11.38 -8.25
N THR A 108 7.38 10.59 -7.17
CA THR A 108 6.40 9.50 -7.00
C THR A 108 4.97 10.02 -7.17
N VAL A 109 4.60 11.08 -6.44
CA VAL A 109 3.26 11.64 -6.48
C VAL A 109 2.95 12.23 -7.86
N LYS A 110 3.90 12.94 -8.49
CA LYS A 110 3.73 13.48 -9.85
C LYS A 110 3.54 12.37 -10.89
N ARG A 111 4.29 11.27 -10.80
CA ARG A 111 4.13 10.09 -11.67
C ARG A 111 2.76 9.44 -11.47
N ALA A 112 2.33 9.27 -10.22
CA ALA A 112 1.01 8.72 -9.90
C ALA A 112 -0.12 9.56 -10.50
N ILE A 113 -0.04 10.90 -10.42
CA ILE A 113 -1.02 11.81 -11.02
C ILE A 113 -1.03 11.73 -12.56
N ARG A 114 0.14 11.55 -13.20
CA ARG A 114 0.26 11.47 -14.66
C ARG A 114 -0.46 10.27 -15.28
N TYR A 115 -0.78 9.24 -14.51
CA TYR A 115 -1.65 8.15 -14.98
C TYR A 115 -3.07 8.62 -15.32
N GLY A 116 -3.52 9.74 -14.76
CA GLY A 116 -4.88 10.25 -14.94
C GLY A 116 -5.92 9.37 -14.24
N ASN A 117 -7.15 9.40 -14.75
CA ASN A 117 -8.28 8.62 -14.23
C ASN A 117 -8.52 8.87 -12.73
N ASP A 118 -8.35 7.85 -11.89
CA ASP A 118 -8.50 7.89 -10.44
C ASP A 118 -7.19 8.39 -9.77
N THR A 119 -6.90 9.66 -10.03
CA THR A 119 -5.64 10.30 -9.61
C THR A 119 -5.51 10.41 -8.09
N ASP A 120 -6.60 10.66 -7.37
CA ASP A 120 -6.60 10.82 -5.92
C ASP A 120 -6.29 9.50 -5.23
N THR A 121 -6.92 8.39 -5.64
CA THR A 121 -6.60 7.07 -5.09
C THR A 121 -5.17 6.64 -5.42
N THR A 122 -4.77 6.78 -6.68
CA THR A 122 -3.43 6.35 -7.12
C THR A 122 -2.33 7.15 -6.41
N ALA A 123 -2.49 8.48 -6.32
CA ALA A 123 -1.53 9.35 -5.62
C ALA A 123 -1.51 9.12 -4.11
N ALA A 124 -2.66 8.83 -3.48
CA ALA A 124 -2.72 8.53 -2.05
C ALA A 124 -1.98 7.24 -1.70
N ILE A 125 -2.18 6.17 -2.49
CA ILE A 125 -1.48 4.90 -2.29
C ILE A 125 0.03 5.06 -2.54
N ALA A 126 0.42 5.71 -3.64
CA ALA A 126 1.82 5.92 -4.00
C ALA A 126 2.53 6.81 -2.98
N GLY A 127 1.88 7.90 -2.56
CA GLY A 127 2.37 8.81 -1.52
C GLY A 127 2.51 8.14 -0.17
N GLY A 128 1.64 7.18 0.16
CA GLY A 128 1.78 6.35 1.36
C GLY A 128 3.06 5.51 1.36
N LEU A 129 3.35 4.82 0.25
CA LEU A 129 4.60 4.06 0.09
C LEU A 129 5.84 4.98 0.10
N ALA A 130 5.76 6.10 -0.63
CA ALA A 130 6.83 7.08 -0.70
C ALA A 130 7.13 7.71 0.67
N GLY A 131 6.09 8.05 1.45
CA GLY A 131 6.26 8.62 2.79
C GLY A 131 6.89 7.65 3.77
N LEU A 132 6.71 6.34 3.59
CA LEU A 132 7.41 5.32 4.39
C LEU A 132 8.89 5.20 3.99
N TYR A 133 9.22 5.44 2.72
CA TYR A 133 10.57 5.29 2.19
C TYR A 133 11.45 6.54 2.39
N TRP A 134 10.94 7.72 2.07
CA TRP A 134 11.68 8.99 2.22
C TRP A 134 11.36 9.73 3.52
N ALA A 135 10.53 9.15 4.39
CA ALA A 135 10.09 9.74 5.65
C ALA A 135 9.45 11.13 5.47
N LEU A 136 9.25 11.84 6.58
CA LEU A 136 8.59 13.16 6.57
C LEU A 136 9.48 14.22 5.90
N GLU A 137 10.80 14.07 6.04
CA GLU A 137 11.83 14.95 5.50
C GLU A 137 11.86 14.96 3.98
N GLY A 138 11.42 13.88 3.34
CA GLY A 138 11.31 13.80 1.89
C GLY A 138 10.09 14.48 1.30
N ILE A 139 9.11 14.87 2.12
CA ILE A 139 7.88 15.51 1.64
C ILE A 139 8.12 17.01 1.47
N PRO A 140 7.80 17.61 0.30
CA PRO A 140 7.94 19.05 0.10
C PRO A 140 7.19 19.85 1.18
N VAL A 141 7.87 20.81 1.81
CA VAL A 141 7.32 21.58 2.94
C VAL A 141 6.07 22.37 2.53
N GLU A 142 6.07 22.89 1.31
CA GLU A 142 4.95 23.60 0.72
C GLU A 142 3.72 22.70 0.52
N TRP A 143 3.90 21.41 0.26
CA TRP A 143 2.79 20.45 0.13
C TRP A 143 2.20 20.11 1.49
N LEU A 144 3.05 19.92 2.52
CA LEU A 144 2.59 19.74 3.90
C LEU A 144 1.81 20.97 4.40
N GLY A 145 2.32 22.18 4.12
CA GLY A 145 1.64 23.43 4.47
C GLY A 145 0.34 23.66 3.72
N GLY A 146 0.24 23.19 2.47
CA GLY A 146 -0.95 23.29 1.63
C GLY A 146 -2.02 22.22 1.88
N MET A 147 -1.72 21.17 2.66
CA MET A 147 -2.64 20.04 2.86
C MET A 147 -3.88 20.46 3.67
N ARG A 148 -5.04 20.42 3.03
CA ARG A 148 -6.33 20.53 3.73
C ARG A 148 -6.51 19.36 4.69
N GLY A 149 -7.04 19.64 5.89
CA GLY A 149 -7.25 18.61 6.91
C GLY A 149 -6.01 18.28 7.75
N GLY A 150 -4.90 19.01 7.61
CA GLY A 150 -3.70 18.81 8.46
C GLY A 150 -3.98 18.89 9.96
N ALA A 151 -4.91 19.75 10.39
CA ALA A 151 -5.35 19.85 11.79
C ALA A 151 -6.13 18.61 12.28
N VAL A 152 -6.73 17.83 11.38
CA VAL A 152 -7.42 16.56 11.70
C VAL A 152 -6.42 15.41 11.75
N VAL A 153 -5.50 15.36 10.77
CA VAL A 153 -4.53 14.26 10.64
C VAL A 153 -3.48 14.29 11.75
N ARG A 154 -2.98 15.48 12.13
CA ARG A 154 -1.87 15.61 13.08
C ARG A 154 -2.16 14.98 14.46
N PRO A 155 -3.29 15.22 15.13
CA PRO A 155 -3.60 14.55 16.40
C PRO A 155 -3.76 13.03 16.26
N LEU A 156 -4.25 12.54 15.10
CA LEU A 156 -4.37 11.11 14.84
C LEU A 156 -2.99 10.46 14.69
N LEU A 157 -2.05 11.14 14.01
CA LEU A 157 -0.66 10.69 13.89
C LEU A 157 0.02 10.65 15.26
N GLU A 158 -0.14 11.69 16.08
CA GLU A 158 0.42 11.74 17.44
C GLU A 158 -0.09 10.58 18.29
N ARG A 159 -1.41 10.33 18.27
CA ARG A 159 -1.99 9.17 18.96
C ARG A 159 -1.44 7.85 18.43
N LEU A 160 -1.37 7.68 17.11
CA LEU A 160 -0.84 6.46 16.49
C LEU A 160 0.62 6.21 16.89
N LEU A 161 1.43 7.26 16.95
CA LEU A 161 2.82 7.17 17.38
C LEU A 161 2.95 6.93 18.88
N SER A 162 2.04 7.45 19.72
CA SER A 162 2.02 7.14 21.16
C SER A 162 1.67 5.68 21.48
N PHE A 163 1.01 4.97 20.56
CA PHE A 163 0.78 3.53 20.67
C PHE A 163 2.03 2.70 20.35
N ARG A 164 3.13 3.31 19.91
CA ARG A 164 4.45 2.65 19.87
C ARG A 164 5.06 2.63 21.28
N GLY A 165 4.43 1.86 22.16
CA GLY A 165 4.91 1.47 23.48
C GLY A 165 4.74 -0.03 23.66
#